data_AF-A0A8T7GBP5-F1
#
_entry.id   AF-A0A8T7GBP5-F1
#
_cell.length_a   1.000
_cell.length_b   1.000
_cell.length_c   1.000
_cell.angle_alpha   90.00
_cell.angle_beta   90.00
_cell.angle_gamma   90.00
#
_symmetry.space_group_name_H-M   'P 1'
#
loop_
_entity.id
_entity.type
_entity.pdbx_description
1 polymer ?
#
loop_
_entity_poly.entity_id
_entity_poly.type
_entity_poly.pdbx_seq_one_letter_code
_entity_poly.pdbx_strand_id
1 'polypeptide(L)'
;MQRDNDIAVTVFVKSASGSEVASKLSGYFVVKGQEFRFSAIAFGRIGGHNASVKIPKTTLAKVAKLGIDPDALILTIQQKLVQGDITLPDGLKPPSE
;
A
#
# COMPACT_ATOMS: atom_id res chain seq x y z
N MET A 1 15.92 -8.22 -18.23
CA MET A 1 15.89 -7.09 -17.29
C MET A 1 14.90 -6.07 -17.82
N GLN A 2 14.20 -5.35 -16.93
CA GLN A 2 13.02 -4.49 -17.18
C GLN A 2 11.68 -5.25 -17.23
N ARG A 3 11.05 -5.44 -16.07
CA ARG A 3 9.59 -5.60 -15.97
C ARG A 3 9.06 -4.32 -15.32
N ASP A 4 9.08 -3.23 -16.09
CA ASP A 4 8.25 -2.06 -15.79
C ASP A 4 6.80 -2.45 -16.12
N ASN A 5 6.18 -3.20 -15.23
CA ASN A 5 4.74 -3.17 -15.12
C ASN A 5 4.44 -1.98 -14.22
N ASP A 6 4.55 -0.76 -14.78
CA ASP A 6 4.21 0.47 -14.06
C ASP A 6 2.68 0.51 -13.93
N ILE A 7 2.18 -0.24 -12.95
CA ILE A 7 0.77 -0.22 -12.59
C ILE A 7 0.53 1.18 -12.01
N ALA A 8 -0.15 2.03 -12.78
CA ALA A 8 -0.58 3.35 -12.31
C ALA A 8 -1.54 3.20 -11.13
N VAL A 9 -0.97 3.18 -9.93
CA VAL A 9 -1.66 3.01 -8.64
C VAL A 9 -1.23 4.11 -7.69
N THR A 10 -2.21 4.76 -7.06
CA THR A 10 -1.98 5.72 -5.99
C THR A 10 -2.35 5.08 -4.67
N VAL A 11 -1.46 5.15 -3.67
CA VAL A 11 -1.65 4.51 -2.36
C VAL A 11 -1.91 5.56 -1.30
N PHE A 12 -3.00 5.39 -0.55
CA PHE A 12 -3.41 6.29 0.51
C PHE A 12 -3.37 5.55 1.85
N VAL A 13 -2.63 6.11 2.82
CA VAL A 13 -2.55 5.56 4.19
C VAL A 13 -3.46 6.38 5.09
N LYS A 14 -4.54 5.76 5.59
CA LYS A 14 -5.54 6.42 6.44
C LYS A 14 -5.14 6.45 7.90
N SER A 15 -4.51 5.39 8.39
CA SER A 15 -4.08 5.31 9.78
C SER A 15 -2.90 4.37 9.94
N ALA A 16 -2.09 4.66 10.94
CA ALA A 16 -1.06 3.76 11.44
C ALA A 16 -1.23 3.61 12.95
N SER A 17 -1.13 2.38 13.44
CA SER A 17 -1.20 2.06 14.87
C SER A 17 -0.23 0.93 15.18
N GLY A 18 0.61 1.09 16.18
CA GLY A 18 1.55 0.05 16.59
C GLY A 18 2.72 0.63 17.38
N SER A 19 3.78 -0.16 17.49
CA SER A 19 5.01 0.20 18.19
C SER A 19 6.14 0.51 17.22
N GLU A 20 7.30 0.87 17.76
CA GLU A 20 8.54 1.04 17.00
C GLU A 20 8.99 -0.23 16.26
N VAL A 21 8.53 -1.40 16.69
CA VAL A 21 8.86 -2.70 16.10
C VAL A 21 7.96 -3.01 14.90
N ALA A 22 6.66 -2.78 15.03
CA ALA A 22 5.70 -3.05 13.97
C ALA A 22 4.48 -2.12 14.07
N SER A 23 4.11 -1.56 12.93
CA SER A 23 2.95 -0.72 12.76
C SER A 23 1.95 -1.37 11.82
N LYS A 24 0.69 -1.48 12.27
CA LYS A 24 -0.43 -1.84 11.42
C LYS A 24 -0.91 -0.60 10.69
N LEU A 25 -0.93 -0.68 9.37
CA LEU A 25 -1.43 0.33 8.47
C LEU A 25 -2.81 -0.06 7.96
N SER A 26 -3.70 0.93 7.87
CA SER A 26 -4.95 0.82 7.13
C SER A 26 -5.02 1.91 6.07
N GLY A 27 -5.51 1.56 4.90
CA GLY A 27 -5.49 2.47 3.77
C GLY A 27 -6.35 1.97 2.61
N TYR A 28 -6.25 2.70 1.52
CA TYR A 28 -6.85 2.32 0.24
C TYR A 28 -5.90 2.65 -0.90
N PHE A 29 -6.09 2.00 -2.03
CA PHE A 29 -5.38 2.33 -3.26
C PHE A 29 -6.39 2.61 -4.37
N VAL A 30 -5.99 3.48 -5.29
CA VAL A 30 -6.78 3.82 -6.49
C VAL A 30 -6.06 3.27 -7.70
N VAL A 31 -6.75 2.42 -8.47
CA VAL A 31 -6.24 1.87 -9.73
C VAL A 31 -7.37 1.85 -10.75
N LYS A 32 -7.10 2.28 -11.99
CA LYS A 32 -8.12 2.42 -13.05
C LYS A 32 -9.36 3.22 -12.58
N GLY A 33 -9.17 4.24 -11.75
CA GLY A 33 -10.24 5.08 -11.20
C GLY A 33 -11.12 4.40 -10.14
N GLN A 34 -10.77 3.20 -9.66
CA GLN A 34 -11.52 2.49 -8.61
C GLN A 34 -10.73 2.44 -7.31
N GLU A 35 -11.42 2.66 -6.19
CA GLU A 35 -10.85 2.59 -4.84
C GLU A 35 -11.01 1.18 -4.25
N PHE A 36 -9.93 0.69 -3.64
CA PHE A 36 -9.91 -0.59 -2.95
C PHE A 36 -9.17 -0.50 -1.62
N ARG A 37 -9.74 -1.10 -0.57
CA ARG A 37 -9.14 -1.08 0.77
C ARG A 37 -8.04 -2.13 0.92
N PHE A 38 -7.02 -1.80 1.69
CA PHE A 38 -5.98 -2.72 2.12
C PHE A 38 -5.65 -2.53 3.60
N SER A 39 -4.99 -3.55 4.15
CA SER A 39 -4.26 -3.44 5.42
C SER A 39 -2.82 -3.82 5.17
N ALA A 40 -1.88 -3.23 5.90
CA ALA A 40 -0.48 -3.62 5.81
C ALA A 40 0.16 -3.68 7.19
N ILE A 41 1.27 -4.41 7.30
CA ILE A 41 2.16 -4.39 8.46
C ILE A 41 3.49 -3.82 7.97
N ALA A 42 3.90 -2.68 8.52
CA ALA A 42 5.25 -2.15 8.34
C ALA A 42 6.09 -2.56 9.54
N PHE A 43 7.24 -3.17 9.30
CA PHE A 43 8.21 -3.52 10.35
C PHE A 43 9.25 -2.41 10.47
N GLY A 44 9.36 -1.82 11.66
CA GLY A 44 10.12 -0.58 11.90
C GLY A 44 9.27 0.69 11.73
N ARG A 45 9.94 1.84 11.60
CA ARG A 45 9.30 3.14 11.33
C ARG A 45 8.55 3.10 9.98
N ILE A 46 7.47 3.87 9.86
CA ILE A 46 6.79 4.09 8.58
C ILE A 46 7.82 4.76 7.63
N GLY A 47 8.10 4.16 6.47
CA GLY A 47 9.27 4.48 5.64
C GLY A 47 10.55 3.68 5.95
N GLY A 48 10.39 2.41 6.37
CA GLY A 48 11.48 1.48 6.72
C GLY A 48 11.65 0.29 5.77
N HIS A 49 12.39 -0.73 6.20
CA HIS A 49 12.93 -1.79 5.33
C HIS A 49 11.89 -2.74 4.71
N ASN A 50 10.76 -3.03 5.36
CA ASN A 50 9.81 -4.04 4.87
C ASN A 50 8.35 -3.74 5.24
N ALA A 51 7.45 -3.82 4.25
CA ALA A 51 6.00 -3.77 4.44
C ALA A 51 5.33 -5.01 3.83
N SER A 52 4.40 -5.64 4.57
CA SER A 52 3.55 -6.72 4.07
C SER A 52 2.14 -6.20 3.83
N VAL A 53 1.66 -6.29 2.60
CA VAL A 53 0.33 -5.81 2.20
C VAL A 53 -0.65 -6.99 2.16
N LYS A 54 -1.83 -6.80 2.74
CA LYS A 54 -2.93 -7.74 2.72
C LYS A 54 -4.15 -7.11 2.08
N ILE A 55 -4.59 -7.70 0.98
CA ILE A 55 -5.77 -7.32 0.21
C ILE A 55 -6.76 -8.48 0.23
N PRO A 56 -8.07 -8.25 0.45
CA PRO A 56 -9.07 -9.31 0.41
C PRO A 56 -9.09 -10.04 -0.94
N LYS A 57 -9.25 -11.36 -0.94
CA LYS A 57 -9.34 -12.16 -2.19
C LYS A 57 -10.42 -11.65 -3.15
N THR A 58 -11.54 -11.18 -2.62
CA THR A 58 -12.64 -10.58 -3.40
C THR A 58 -12.20 -9.30 -4.13
N THR A 59 -11.29 -8.54 -3.53
CA THR A 59 -10.70 -7.33 -4.15
C THR A 59 -9.69 -7.72 -5.23
N LEU A 60 -8.81 -8.69 -4.95
CA LEU A 60 -7.86 -9.21 -5.95
C LEU A 60 -8.58 -9.78 -7.18
N ALA A 61 -9.70 -10.48 -6.98
CA ALA A 61 -10.53 -10.97 -8.07
C ALA A 61 -11.16 -9.85 -8.91
N LYS A 62 -11.52 -8.71 -8.28
CA LYS A 62 -12.00 -7.52 -9.01
C LYS A 62 -10.88 -6.89 -9.81
N VAL A 63 -9.70 -6.73 -9.22
CA VAL A 63 -8.49 -6.20 -9.87
C VAL A 63 -8.10 -7.06 -11.09
N ALA A 64 -8.12 -8.39 -10.95
CA ALA A 64 -7.85 -9.31 -12.06
C ALA A 64 -8.82 -9.10 -13.24
N LYS A 65 -10.11 -8.87 -12.95
CA LYS A 65 -11.13 -8.55 -13.98
C LYS A 65 -10.91 -7.21 -14.67
N LEU A 66 -10.10 -6.31 -14.10
CA LEU A 66 -9.69 -5.05 -14.71
C LEU A 66 -8.44 -5.21 -15.59
N GLY A 67 -7.95 -6.43 -15.79
CA GLY A 67 -6.76 -6.72 -16.59
C GLY A 67 -5.44 -6.43 -15.87
N ILE A 68 -5.47 -6.38 -14.52
CA ILE A 68 -4.28 -6.13 -13.70
C ILE A 68 -3.88 -7.42 -13.01
N ASP A 69 -2.60 -7.76 -13.09
CA ASP A 69 -2.03 -8.89 -12.35
C ASP A 69 -2.08 -8.61 -10.83
N PRO A 70 -2.80 -9.42 -10.04
CA PRO A 70 -2.95 -9.17 -8.61
C PRO A 70 -1.65 -9.26 -7.81
N ASP A 71 -0.72 -10.14 -8.20
CA ASP A 71 0.56 -10.31 -7.49
C ASP A 71 1.50 -9.14 -7.78
N ALA A 72 1.53 -8.68 -9.03
CA ALA A 72 2.23 -7.46 -9.42
C ALA A 72 1.66 -6.23 -8.70
N LEU A 73 0.33 -6.11 -8.58
CA LEU A 73 -0.30 -5.02 -7.84
C LEU A 73 0.14 -5.02 -6.36
N ILE A 74 0.11 -6.18 -5.69
CA ILE A 74 0.53 -6.30 -4.29
C ILE A 74 1.99 -5.84 -4.16
N LEU A 75 2.88 -6.31 -5.04
CA LEU A 75 4.28 -5.93 -5.05
C LEU A 75 4.46 -4.42 -5.24
N THR A 76 3.75 -3.81 -6.20
CA THR A 76 3.81 -2.35 -6.43
C THR A 76 3.35 -1.57 -5.20
N ILE A 77 2.25 -1.97 -4.55
CA ILE A 77 1.78 -1.30 -3.32
C ILE A 77 2.81 -1.47 -2.20
N GLN A 78 3.40 -2.66 -2.03
CA GLN A 78 4.45 -2.88 -1.02
C GLN A 78 5.67 -1.99 -1.27
N GLN A 79 6.14 -1.89 -2.52
CA GLN A 79 7.26 -1.02 -2.89
C GLN A 79 6.95 0.45 -2.58
N LYS A 80 5.75 0.93 -2.94
CA LYS A 80 5.32 2.30 -2.62
C LYS A 80 5.27 2.58 -1.11
N LEU A 81 4.78 1.64 -0.31
CA LEU A 81 4.81 1.75 1.16
C LEU A 81 6.23 1.81 1.72
N VAL A 82 7.16 1.01 1.19
CA VAL A 82 8.58 0.98 1.61
C VAL A 82 9.30 2.27 1.19
N GLN A 83 9.04 2.77 -0.03
CA GLN A 83 9.64 3.99 -0.57
C GLN A 83 9.05 5.27 0.03
N GLY A 84 7.94 5.17 0.77
CA GLY A 84 7.21 6.34 1.26
C GLY A 84 6.45 7.10 0.16
N ASP A 85 6.27 6.51 -1.02
CA ASP A 85 5.43 7.03 -2.11
C ASP A 85 3.95 6.77 -1.80
N ILE A 86 3.49 7.45 -0.76
CA ILE A 86 2.14 7.34 -0.20
C ILE A 86 1.53 8.73 -0.06
N THR A 87 0.22 8.80 -0.24
CA THR A 87 -0.55 9.97 0.11
C THR A 87 -1.12 9.81 1.52
N LEU A 88 -0.84 10.77 2.39
CA LEU A 88 -1.47 10.88 3.70
C LEU A 88 -2.70 11.79 3.57
N PRO A 89 -3.85 11.48 4.20
CA PRO A 89 -4.95 12.42 4.27
C PRO A 89 -4.48 13.67 5.02
N ASP A 90 -4.97 14.84 4.61
CA ASP A 90 -4.69 16.11 5.28
C ASP A 90 -4.84 15.97 6.80
N GLY A 91 -3.73 16.18 7.53
CA GLY A 91 -3.71 16.15 9.00
C GLY A 91 -2.94 15.00 9.67
N LEU A 92 -2.47 13.98 8.95
CA LEU A 92 -1.51 13.01 9.50
C LEU A 92 -0.08 13.53 9.34
N LYS A 93 0.47 14.14 10.40
CA LYS A 93 1.91 14.36 10.50
C LYS A 93 2.59 13.01 10.76
N PRO A 94 3.73 12.69 10.12
CA PRO A 94 4.57 11.59 10.59
C PRO A 94 4.89 11.81 12.07
N PRO A 95 5.05 10.74 12.89
CA PRO A 95 5.41 10.91 14.29
C PRO A 95 6.68 11.77 14.35
N SER A 96 6.53 12.96 14.93
CA SER A 96 7.60 13.93 15.09
C SER A 96 8.65 13.39 16.06
N GLU A 97 9.90 13.67 15.70
CA GLU A 97 11.16 13.38 16.40
C GLU A 97 11.13 13.66 17.90
#